data_AF-A0A0B1RTC4-F1
#
_entry.id   AF-A0A0B1RTC4-F1
#
_cell.length_a   1.000
_cell.length_b   1.000
_cell.length_c   1.000
_cell.angle_alpha   90.00
_cell.angle_beta   90.00
_cell.angle_gamma   90.00
#
_symmetry.space_group_name_H-M   'P 1'
#
loop_
_entity.id
_entity.type
_entity.pdbx_description
1 polymer ?
#
loop_
_entity_poly.entity_id
_entity_poly.type
_entity_poly.pdbx_seq_one_letter_code
_entity_poly.pdbx_strand_id
1 'polypeptide(L)'
;MFVKLFMKIPEEDFHSYTKIAQHYYNLLENVVQDNIAFVSNLQPEVFAAILRSIHTGVTSLVADAVVITSACSALDTILNYLYKRFTRSPHPVAKVGMEPEGDSCLVAVKNQPELMSDILTSMMTSLMFGEVKCQWSISRPLLGLILLQEEVFTNFKREMIAQQPEDRHAAFDQAFVALMDGVELSLTVKNKDIFTQNLAKFRRDIVEAVKGKEVSPSASNNDMC
;
A
#
# COMPACT_ATOMS: atom_id res chain seq x y z
N MET A 1 0.25 6.52 26.45
CA MET A 1 -0.51 7.77 26.67
C MET A 1 -0.45 8.69 25.43
N PHE A 2 0.73 8.93 24.86
CA PHE A 2 0.96 9.82 23.73
C PHE A 2 0.23 9.43 22.42
N VAL A 3 0.28 8.16 21.99
CA VAL A 3 -0.44 7.70 20.78
C VAL A 3 -1.94 7.96 20.88
N LYS A 4 -2.56 7.66 22.04
CA LYS A 4 -3.99 7.90 22.29
C LYS A 4 -4.36 9.39 22.30
N LEU A 5 -3.40 10.29 22.54
CA LEU A 5 -3.63 11.74 22.52
C LEU A 5 -3.69 12.27 21.10
N PHE A 6 -2.79 11.82 20.22
CA PHE A 6 -2.81 12.21 18.81
C PHE A 6 -3.99 11.63 18.05
N MET A 7 -4.41 10.41 18.40
CA MET A 7 -5.60 9.76 17.84
C MET A 7 -6.92 10.45 18.25
N LYS A 8 -6.88 11.45 19.16
CA LYS A 8 -8.04 12.26 19.54
C LYS A 8 -8.18 13.56 18.74
N ILE A 9 -7.20 13.91 17.90
CA ILE A 9 -7.30 15.07 17.02
C ILE A 9 -8.28 14.70 15.88
N PRO A 10 -9.36 15.46 15.67
CA PRO A 10 -10.30 15.21 14.57
C PRO A 10 -9.59 15.24 13.21
N GLU A 11 -9.96 14.34 12.30
CA GLU A 11 -9.35 14.29 10.96
C GLU A 11 -9.55 15.58 10.15
N GLU A 12 -10.65 16.30 10.41
CA GLU A 12 -10.97 17.61 9.81
C GLU A 12 -9.91 18.69 10.14
N ASP A 13 -9.27 18.59 11.31
CA ASP A 13 -8.25 19.55 11.73
C ASP A 13 -6.91 19.31 11.00
N PHE A 14 -6.61 18.08 10.58
CA PHE A 14 -5.41 17.80 9.78
C PHE A 14 -5.48 18.43 8.39
N HIS A 15 -6.68 18.48 7.82
CA HIS A 15 -6.95 19.16 6.53
C HIS A 15 -6.80 20.69 6.66
N SER A 16 -7.17 21.24 7.81
CA SER A 16 -7.10 22.68 8.07
C SER A 16 -5.68 23.15 8.42
N TYR A 17 -4.80 22.25 8.90
CA TYR A 17 -3.47 22.59 9.41
C TYR A 17 -2.38 21.63 8.93
N THR A 18 -1.90 21.82 7.70
CA THR A 18 -0.88 20.97 7.04
C THR A 18 0.37 20.70 7.91
N LYS A 19 0.89 21.72 8.62
CA LYS A 19 2.07 21.54 9.50
C LYS A 19 1.82 20.55 10.64
N ILE A 20 0.60 20.55 11.20
CA ILE A 20 0.22 19.62 12.26
C ILE A 20 0.18 18.20 11.71
N ALA A 21 -0.39 18.00 10.52
CA ALA A 21 -0.40 16.72 9.83
C ALA A 21 1.03 16.20 9.59
N GLN A 22 1.91 17.03 9.03
CA GLN A 22 3.32 16.66 8.80
C GLN A 22 4.01 16.21 10.09
N HIS A 23 3.90 16.99 11.18
CA HIS A 23 4.51 16.61 12.45
C HIS A 23 3.92 15.34 13.04
N TYR A 24 2.60 15.15 12.92
CA TYR A 24 1.93 13.95 13.39
C TYR A 24 2.42 12.70 12.65
N TYR A 25 2.45 12.71 11.32
CA TYR A 25 2.87 11.53 10.54
C TYR A 25 4.39 11.27 10.65
N ASN A 26 5.22 12.31 10.70
CA ASN A 26 6.66 12.16 10.98
C ASN A 26 6.89 11.50 12.34
N LEU A 27 6.17 11.93 13.36
CA LEU A 27 6.26 11.36 14.70
C LEU A 27 5.78 9.91 14.73
N LEU A 28 4.67 9.61 14.04
CA LEU A 28 4.17 8.25 13.91
C LEU A 28 5.20 7.34 13.22
N GLU A 29 5.80 7.80 12.13
CA GLU A 29 6.90 7.12 11.43
C GLU A 29 8.05 6.80 12.40
N ASN A 30 8.59 7.80 13.10
CA ASN A 30 9.71 7.60 14.02
C ASN A 30 9.36 6.61 15.16
N VAL A 31 8.16 6.73 15.76
CA VAL A 31 7.71 5.80 16.80
C VAL A 31 7.64 4.37 16.25
N VAL A 32 7.10 4.18 15.05
CA VAL A 32 6.97 2.87 14.43
C VAL A 32 8.34 2.30 14.05
N GLN A 33 9.23 3.09 13.45
CA GLN A 33 10.56 2.67 13.04
C GLN A 33 11.43 2.25 14.24
N ASP A 34 11.49 3.10 15.27
CA ASP A 34 12.39 2.88 16.40
C ASP A 34 11.81 1.91 17.43
N ASN A 35 10.48 1.77 17.51
CA ASN A 35 9.80 1.06 18.59
C ASN A 35 8.75 0.04 18.09
N ILE A 36 8.96 -0.58 16.92
CA ILE A 36 7.99 -1.54 16.35
C ILE A 36 7.62 -2.68 17.31
N ALA A 37 8.55 -3.18 18.11
CA ALA A 37 8.27 -4.21 19.10
C ALA A 37 7.23 -3.74 20.13
N PHE A 38 7.38 -2.51 20.65
CA PHE A 38 6.40 -1.88 21.53
C PHE A 38 5.07 -1.64 20.82
N VAL A 39 5.09 -1.08 19.60
CA VAL A 39 3.87 -0.80 18.82
C VAL A 39 3.08 -2.09 18.55
N SER A 40 3.77 -3.20 18.25
CA SER A 40 3.16 -4.50 17.99
C SER A 40 2.49 -5.15 19.22
N ASN A 41 2.86 -4.71 20.42
CA ASN A 41 2.34 -5.16 21.70
C ASN A 41 1.18 -4.30 22.24
N LEU A 42 0.87 -3.17 21.57
CA LEU A 42 -0.24 -2.32 21.97
C LEU A 42 -1.57 -3.11 21.96
N GLN A 43 -2.55 -2.61 22.72
CA GLN A 43 -3.91 -3.13 22.67
C GLN A 43 -4.40 -3.20 21.20
N PRO A 44 -5.07 -4.29 20.78
CA PRO A 44 -5.46 -4.48 19.39
C PRO A 44 -6.21 -3.30 18.77
N GLU A 45 -7.05 -2.63 19.55
CA GLU A 45 -7.84 -1.48 19.12
C GLU A 45 -6.97 -0.26 18.85
N VAL A 46 -5.87 -0.09 19.62
CA VAL A 46 -4.91 1.01 19.43
C VAL A 46 -4.06 0.75 18.21
N PHE A 47 -3.62 -0.49 17.99
CA PHE A 47 -2.88 -0.87 16.80
C PHE A 47 -3.74 -0.69 15.53
N ALA A 48 -5.01 -1.12 15.57
CA ALA A 48 -5.96 -0.89 14.50
C ALA A 48 -6.17 0.62 14.24
N ALA A 49 -6.28 1.44 15.29
CA ALA A 49 -6.41 2.89 15.13
C ALA A 49 -5.17 3.52 14.46
N ILE A 50 -3.96 3.07 14.81
CA ILE A 50 -2.72 3.47 14.12
C ILE A 50 -2.81 3.14 12.63
N LEU A 51 -3.19 1.90 12.28
CA LEU A 51 -3.30 1.48 10.89
C LEU A 51 -4.35 2.27 10.11
N ARG A 52 -5.51 2.58 10.71
CA ARG A 52 -6.51 3.46 10.08
C ARG A 52 -5.96 4.86 9.82
N SER A 53 -5.26 5.43 10.78
CA SER A 53 -4.63 6.74 10.55
C SER A 53 -3.59 6.69 9.44
N ILE A 54 -2.78 5.62 9.37
CA ILE A 54 -1.83 5.42 8.27
C ILE A 54 -2.57 5.31 6.94
N HIS A 55 -3.69 4.57 6.89
CA HIS A 55 -4.54 4.48 5.70
C HIS A 55 -4.96 5.87 5.23
N THR A 56 -5.56 6.68 6.12
CA THR A 56 -5.94 8.08 5.84
C THR A 56 -4.77 8.88 5.28
N GLY A 57 -3.58 8.77 5.87
CA GLY A 57 -2.39 9.50 5.42
C GLY A 57 -1.89 9.09 4.03
N VAL A 58 -1.93 7.79 3.71
CA VAL A 58 -1.46 7.26 2.41
C VAL A 58 -2.46 7.54 1.29
N THR A 59 -3.77 7.55 1.56
CA THR A 59 -4.81 7.67 0.53
C THR A 59 -5.47 9.04 0.46
N SER A 60 -5.15 9.97 1.37
CA SER A 60 -5.69 11.33 1.33
C SER A 60 -5.23 12.08 0.07
N LEU A 61 -6.19 12.45 -0.77
CA LEU A 61 -5.94 13.20 -2.01
C LEU A 61 -5.32 14.57 -1.76
N VAL A 62 -5.67 15.18 -0.63
CA VAL A 62 -5.22 16.50 -0.20
C VAL A 62 -3.94 16.45 0.65
N ALA A 63 -3.42 15.26 0.95
CA ALA A 63 -2.15 15.12 1.64
C ALA A 63 -0.98 15.69 0.82
N ASP A 64 -0.04 16.29 1.52
CA ASP A 64 1.25 16.67 0.96
C ASP A 64 2.19 15.47 0.85
N ALA A 65 3.30 15.66 0.13
CA ALA A 65 4.28 14.61 -0.11
C ALA A 65 4.97 14.10 1.17
N VAL A 66 5.08 14.94 2.21
CA VAL A 66 5.71 14.58 3.48
C VAL A 66 4.81 13.61 4.23
N VAL A 67 3.52 13.94 4.35
CA VAL A 67 2.51 13.08 4.98
C VAL A 67 2.47 11.70 4.32
N ILE A 68 2.38 11.66 2.98
CA ILE A 68 2.32 10.39 2.23
C ILE A 68 3.60 9.58 2.47
N THR A 69 4.77 10.23 2.46
CA THR A 69 6.05 9.55 2.62
C THR A 69 6.19 8.96 4.02
N SER A 70 5.90 9.73 5.07
CA SER A 70 5.98 9.25 6.46
C SER A 70 4.95 8.15 6.75
N ALA A 71 3.72 8.30 6.25
CA ALA A 71 2.69 7.27 6.41
C ALA A 71 3.08 5.97 5.68
N CYS A 72 3.61 6.06 4.45
CA CYS A 72 4.11 4.90 3.71
C CYS A 72 5.29 4.21 4.41
N SER A 73 6.19 4.99 5.00
CA SER A 73 7.36 4.49 5.73
C SER A 73 6.97 3.75 7.02
N ALA A 74 6.02 4.32 7.78
CA ALA A 74 5.41 3.66 8.92
C ALA A 74 4.69 2.37 8.50
N LEU A 75 3.91 2.42 7.43
CA LEU A 75 3.19 1.27 6.88
C LEU A 75 4.15 0.16 6.46
N ASP A 76 5.21 0.48 5.71
CA ASP A 76 6.20 -0.50 5.27
C ASP A 76 6.81 -1.19 6.49
N THR A 77 7.26 -0.43 7.49
CA THR A 77 7.82 -1.00 8.73
C THR A 77 6.86 -1.99 9.41
N ILE A 78 5.58 -1.61 9.55
CA ILE A 78 4.55 -2.49 10.13
C ILE A 78 4.38 -3.76 9.29
N LEU A 79 4.29 -3.65 7.97
CA LEU A 79 4.08 -4.79 7.07
C LEU A 79 5.28 -5.74 7.06
N ASN A 80 6.52 -5.23 7.13
CA ASN A 80 7.71 -6.09 7.28
C ASN A 80 7.66 -6.87 8.58
N TYR A 81 7.24 -6.23 9.67
CA TYR A 81 7.08 -6.88 10.96
C TYR A 81 5.99 -7.96 10.90
N LEU A 82 4.79 -7.62 10.42
CA LEU A 82 3.68 -8.55 10.26
C LEU A 82 4.05 -9.74 9.37
N TYR A 83 4.65 -9.49 8.21
CA TYR A 83 5.11 -10.55 7.31
C TYR A 83 6.09 -11.51 7.98
N LYS A 84 7.09 -10.97 8.70
CA LYS A 84 8.02 -11.79 9.49
C LYS A 84 7.33 -12.60 10.58
N ARG A 85 6.25 -12.08 11.19
CA ARG A 85 5.49 -12.77 12.23
C ARG A 85 4.58 -13.86 11.65
N PHE A 86 3.90 -13.61 10.54
CA PHE A 86 3.05 -14.59 9.86
C PHE A 86 3.85 -15.73 9.21
N THR A 87 5.06 -15.45 8.72
CA THR A 87 5.93 -16.44 8.06
C THR A 87 6.88 -17.16 9.01
N ARG A 88 6.98 -16.74 10.27
CA ARG A 88 7.85 -17.38 11.27
C ARG A 88 7.32 -18.76 11.65
N SER A 89 8.22 -19.75 11.66
CA SER A 89 7.96 -21.08 12.22
C SER A 89 7.66 -20.98 13.73
N PRO A 90 6.75 -21.79 14.31
CA PRO A 90 6.20 -21.64 15.67
C PRO A 90 7.17 -21.79 16.86
N HIS A 91 8.48 -21.79 16.65
CA HIS A 91 9.49 -21.94 17.71
C HIS A 91 10.39 -20.69 17.81
N PRO A 92 9.97 -19.61 18.48
CA PRO A 92 10.88 -18.54 18.84
C PRO A 92 11.69 -18.95 20.09
N VAL A 93 13.00 -19.08 19.95
CA VAL A 93 13.92 -19.10 21.09
C VAL A 93 13.92 -17.68 21.67
N ALA A 94 13.30 -17.51 22.84
CA ALA A 94 13.35 -16.25 23.57
C ALA A 94 14.82 -15.93 23.90
N LYS A 95 15.37 -14.90 23.26
CA LYS A 95 16.71 -14.39 23.61
C LYS A 95 16.57 -13.52 24.85
N VAL A 96 17.34 -13.85 25.90
CA VAL A 96 17.40 -13.08 27.15
C VAL A 96 17.76 -11.62 26.82
N GLY A 97 16.93 -10.67 27.26
CA GLY A 97 17.16 -9.22 27.09
C GLY A 97 16.46 -8.55 25.89
N MET A 98 15.66 -9.27 25.10
CA MET A 98 14.78 -8.66 24.10
C MET A 98 13.35 -8.51 24.64
N GLU A 99 12.70 -7.38 24.36
CA GLU A 99 11.26 -7.19 24.59
C GLU A 99 10.47 -8.34 23.94
N PRO A 100 9.44 -8.91 24.60
CA PRO A 100 8.65 -9.98 24.03
C PRO A 100 8.03 -9.50 22.70
N GLU A 101 8.32 -10.17 21.59
CA GLU A 101 7.62 -9.94 20.34
C GLU A 101 6.16 -10.42 20.50
N GLY A 102 5.22 -9.50 20.73
CA GLY A 102 3.83 -9.85 21.03
C GLY A 102 2.96 -10.11 19.81
N ASP A 103 1.91 -10.89 20.05
CA ASP A 103 0.91 -11.26 19.04
C ASP A 103 -0.29 -10.31 18.98
N SER A 104 -0.32 -9.24 19.80
CA SER A 104 -1.45 -8.30 19.86
C SER A 104 -1.74 -7.66 18.50
N CYS A 105 -0.72 -7.33 17.72
CA CYS A 105 -0.88 -6.85 16.34
C CYS A 105 -1.52 -7.91 15.40
N LEU A 106 -1.19 -9.19 15.58
CA LEU A 106 -1.81 -10.28 14.81
C LEU A 106 -3.28 -10.45 15.19
N VAL A 107 -3.61 -10.31 16.48
CA VAL A 107 -5.00 -10.29 16.95
C VAL A 107 -5.76 -9.10 16.35
N ALA A 108 -5.15 -7.91 16.31
CA ALA A 108 -5.77 -6.73 15.70
C ALA A 108 -6.14 -6.96 14.23
N VAL A 109 -5.19 -7.49 13.45
CA VAL A 109 -5.40 -7.80 12.02
C VAL A 109 -6.44 -8.90 11.84
N LYS A 110 -6.42 -9.95 12.67
CA LYS A 110 -7.41 -11.04 12.59
C LYS A 110 -8.83 -10.60 12.95
N ASN A 111 -8.96 -9.67 13.90
CA ASN A 111 -10.26 -9.18 14.34
C ASN A 111 -10.86 -8.16 13.35
N GLN A 112 -10.03 -7.56 12.49
CA GLN A 112 -10.43 -6.56 11.49
C GLN A 112 -9.69 -6.80 10.17
N PRO A 113 -9.96 -7.94 9.49
CA PRO A 113 -9.30 -8.29 8.23
C PRO A 113 -9.55 -7.25 7.13
N GLU A 114 -10.69 -6.57 7.17
CA GLU A 114 -11.09 -5.53 6.22
C GLU A 114 -10.09 -4.38 6.15
N LEU A 115 -9.41 -4.08 7.25
CA LEU A 115 -8.54 -2.92 7.33
C LEU A 115 -7.32 -3.06 6.39
N MET A 116 -6.73 -4.25 6.30
CA MET A 116 -5.60 -4.47 5.37
C MET A 116 -6.07 -4.53 3.92
N SER A 117 -7.25 -5.13 3.66
CA SER A 117 -7.82 -5.19 2.32
C SER A 117 -8.21 -3.81 1.80
N ASP A 118 -8.74 -2.94 2.66
CA ASP A 118 -9.16 -1.58 2.32
C ASP A 118 -7.95 -0.71 1.98
N ILE A 119 -6.87 -0.83 2.75
CA ILE A 119 -5.60 -0.13 2.46
C ILE A 119 -5.08 -0.58 1.09
N LEU A 120 -4.99 -1.90 0.85
CA LEU A 120 -4.51 -2.44 -0.42
C LEU A 120 -5.34 -1.92 -1.60
N THR A 121 -6.66 -2.07 -1.51
CA THR A 121 -7.60 -1.69 -2.58
C THR A 121 -7.55 -0.19 -2.85
N SER A 122 -7.50 0.62 -1.80
CA SER A 122 -7.42 2.08 -1.92
C SER A 122 -6.10 2.52 -2.55
N MET A 123 -4.98 1.94 -2.13
CA MET A 123 -3.66 2.25 -2.70
C MET A 123 -3.57 1.84 -4.17
N MET A 124 -4.05 0.65 -4.53
CA MET A 124 -4.08 0.18 -5.92
C MET A 124 -4.95 1.07 -6.81
N THR A 125 -6.15 1.40 -6.35
CA THR A 125 -7.09 2.28 -7.08
C THR A 125 -6.46 3.66 -7.30
N SER A 126 -5.87 4.24 -6.25
CA SER A 126 -5.16 5.52 -6.34
C SER A 126 -3.98 5.48 -7.31
N LEU A 127 -3.22 4.37 -7.35
CA LEU A 127 -2.11 4.20 -8.28
C LEU A 127 -2.54 4.08 -9.74
N MET A 128 -3.64 3.38 -9.99
CA MET A 128 -4.15 3.12 -11.34
C MET A 128 -4.84 4.35 -11.94
N PHE A 129 -5.63 5.07 -11.15
CA PHE A 129 -6.54 6.09 -11.66
C PHE A 129 -6.31 7.50 -11.08
N GLY A 130 -5.49 7.62 -10.03
CA GLY A 130 -5.26 8.88 -9.33
C GLY A 130 -3.97 9.60 -9.72
N GLU A 131 -3.84 10.83 -9.21
CA GLU A 131 -2.60 11.60 -9.25
C GLU A 131 -1.62 11.09 -8.18
N VAL A 132 -0.68 10.25 -8.58
CA VAL A 132 0.31 9.69 -7.66
C VAL A 132 1.45 10.69 -7.44
N LYS A 133 1.46 11.31 -6.26
CA LYS A 133 2.51 12.27 -5.83
C LYS A 133 3.83 11.59 -5.44
N CYS A 134 3.77 10.46 -4.74
CA CYS A 134 4.92 9.81 -4.10
C CYS A 134 5.04 8.32 -4.45
N GLN A 135 5.13 8.01 -5.75
CA GLN A 135 5.08 6.62 -6.23
C GLN A 135 6.14 5.70 -5.60
N TRP A 136 7.36 6.19 -5.41
CA TRP A 136 8.46 5.45 -4.78
C TRP A 136 8.18 5.10 -3.32
N SER A 137 7.54 6.01 -2.58
CA SER A 137 7.16 5.77 -1.18
C SER A 137 6.04 4.74 -1.10
N ILE A 138 5.08 4.80 -2.03
CA ILE A 138 3.90 3.92 -2.08
C ILE A 138 4.25 2.48 -2.48
N SER A 139 5.25 2.28 -3.36
CA SER A 139 5.56 0.97 -3.92
C SER A 139 5.99 -0.06 -2.86
N ARG A 140 6.83 0.35 -1.90
CA ARG A 140 7.39 -0.54 -0.87
C ARG A 140 6.33 -1.15 0.06
N PRO A 141 5.45 -0.36 0.72
CA PRO A 141 4.36 -0.91 1.53
C PRO A 141 3.34 -1.66 0.67
N LEU A 142 3.11 -1.25 -0.58
CA LEU A 142 2.17 -1.96 -1.44
C LEU A 142 2.58 -3.43 -1.68
N LEU A 143 3.87 -3.70 -1.91
CA LEU A 143 4.35 -5.09 -2.00
C LEU A 143 4.04 -5.86 -0.72
N GLY A 144 4.29 -5.25 0.45
CA GLY A 144 3.95 -5.83 1.75
C GLY A 144 2.48 -6.21 1.88
N LEU A 145 1.59 -5.35 1.41
CA LEU A 145 0.15 -5.61 1.40
C LEU A 145 -0.22 -6.74 0.44
N ILE A 146 0.31 -6.73 -0.80
CA ILE A 146 0.03 -7.77 -1.81
C ILE A 146 0.43 -9.14 -1.28
N LEU A 147 1.62 -9.28 -0.69
CA LEU A 147 2.10 -10.56 -0.16
C LEU A 147 1.34 -11.02 1.10
N LEU A 148 0.77 -10.09 1.88
CA LEU A 148 -0.04 -10.42 3.06
C LEU A 148 -1.52 -10.66 2.72
N GLN A 149 -1.98 -10.20 1.56
CA GLN A 149 -3.38 -10.19 1.13
C GLN A 149 -3.52 -10.70 -0.31
N GLU A 150 -2.89 -11.84 -0.61
CA GLU A 150 -2.80 -12.40 -1.98
C GLU A 150 -4.18 -12.65 -2.61
N GLU A 151 -5.13 -13.16 -1.83
CA GLU A 151 -6.49 -13.41 -2.30
C GLU A 151 -7.22 -12.12 -2.65
N VAL A 152 -7.09 -11.08 -1.81
CA VAL A 152 -7.67 -9.75 -2.06
C VAL A 152 -7.08 -9.15 -3.33
N PHE A 153 -5.75 -9.20 -3.49
CA PHE A 153 -5.10 -8.72 -4.71
C PHE A 153 -5.57 -9.46 -5.97
N THR A 154 -5.72 -10.78 -5.88
CA THR A 154 -6.19 -11.62 -7.00
C THR A 154 -7.63 -11.27 -7.39
N ASN A 155 -8.51 -11.07 -6.41
CA ASN A 155 -9.90 -10.67 -6.64
C ASN A 155 -9.96 -9.24 -7.20
N PHE A 156 -9.18 -8.31 -6.66
CA PHE A 156 -9.05 -6.95 -7.17
C PHE A 156 -8.64 -6.94 -8.66
N LYS A 157 -7.60 -7.71 -9.03
CA LYS A 157 -7.18 -7.87 -10.43
C LYS A 157 -8.35 -8.32 -11.32
N ARG A 158 -9.07 -9.36 -10.89
CA ARG A 158 -10.20 -9.91 -11.66
C ARG A 158 -11.30 -8.88 -11.87
N GLU A 159 -11.67 -8.16 -10.81
CA GLU A 159 -12.69 -7.11 -10.86
C GLU A 159 -12.27 -5.94 -11.76
N MET A 160 -11.02 -5.47 -11.64
CA MET A 160 -10.52 -4.38 -12.47
C MET A 160 -10.54 -4.73 -13.96
N ILE A 161 -10.20 -5.97 -14.33
CA ILE A 161 -10.26 -6.45 -15.72
C ILE A 161 -11.72 -6.56 -16.18
N ALA A 162 -12.60 -7.16 -15.38
CA ALA A 162 -14.01 -7.34 -15.73
C ALA A 162 -14.77 -6.02 -15.93
N GLN A 163 -14.32 -4.93 -15.30
CA GLN A 163 -14.87 -3.59 -15.48
C GLN A 163 -14.40 -2.90 -16.77
N GLN A 164 -13.43 -3.46 -17.49
CA GLN A 164 -12.97 -2.90 -18.78
C GLN A 164 -13.78 -3.45 -19.97
N PRO A 165 -13.82 -2.73 -21.09
CA PRO A 165 -14.18 -3.28 -22.40
C PRO A 165 -13.34 -4.52 -22.79
N GLU A 166 -13.94 -5.49 -23.49
CA GLU A 166 -13.29 -6.78 -23.85
C GLU A 166 -11.98 -6.61 -24.62
N ASP A 167 -11.88 -5.61 -25.50
CA ASP A 167 -10.68 -5.30 -26.28
C ASP A 167 -9.48 -4.84 -25.42
N ARG A 168 -9.73 -4.46 -24.16
CA ARG A 168 -8.71 -4.00 -23.21
C ARG A 168 -8.35 -5.04 -22.15
N HIS A 169 -9.11 -6.15 -22.05
CA HIS A 169 -8.89 -7.19 -21.03
C HIS A 169 -7.46 -7.74 -21.10
N ALA A 170 -6.99 -8.07 -22.31
CA ALA A 170 -5.65 -8.61 -22.52
C ALA A 170 -4.54 -7.64 -22.09
N ALA A 171 -4.71 -6.33 -22.35
CA ALA A 171 -3.73 -5.32 -21.97
C ALA A 171 -3.64 -5.16 -20.45
N PHE A 172 -4.79 -5.11 -19.76
CA PHE A 172 -4.83 -5.04 -18.30
C PHE A 172 -4.25 -6.31 -17.66
N ASP A 173 -4.61 -7.50 -18.16
CA ASP A 173 -4.07 -8.75 -17.64
C ASP A 173 -2.54 -8.80 -17.77
N GLN A 174 -2.02 -8.44 -18.94
CA GLN A 174 -0.58 -8.37 -19.18
C GLN A 174 0.13 -7.35 -18.28
N ALA A 175 -0.49 -6.19 -18.02
CA ALA A 175 0.06 -5.20 -17.10
C ALA A 175 0.18 -5.77 -15.67
N PHE A 176 -0.87 -6.45 -15.17
CA PHE A 176 -0.82 -7.10 -13.85
C PHE A 176 0.18 -8.25 -13.78
N VAL A 177 0.38 -9.02 -14.86
CA VAL A 177 1.44 -10.03 -14.93
C VAL A 177 2.81 -9.36 -14.85
N ALA A 178 3.05 -8.31 -15.63
CA ALA A 178 4.30 -7.57 -15.62
C ALA A 178 4.59 -6.87 -14.27
N LEU A 179 3.55 -6.49 -13.52
CA LEU A 179 3.69 -5.92 -12.19
C LEU A 179 4.42 -6.88 -11.23
N MET A 180 4.12 -8.18 -11.34
CA MET A 180 4.66 -9.22 -10.45
C MET A 180 5.85 -9.99 -11.07
N ASP A 181 6.33 -9.59 -12.24
CA ASP A 181 7.43 -10.27 -12.92
C ASP A 181 8.73 -10.20 -12.11
N GLY A 182 9.32 -11.36 -11.83
CA GLY A 182 10.52 -11.47 -10.98
C GLY A 182 10.32 -11.13 -9.50
N VAL A 183 9.08 -10.91 -9.04
CA VAL A 183 8.77 -10.66 -7.62
C VAL A 183 8.69 -11.98 -6.86
N GLU A 184 9.50 -12.10 -5.81
CA GLU A 184 9.54 -13.26 -4.93
C GLU A 184 8.54 -13.12 -3.77
N LEU A 185 8.24 -14.22 -3.07
CA LEU A 185 7.52 -14.21 -1.80
C LEU A 185 8.47 -13.80 -0.66
N SER A 186 8.97 -12.56 -0.70
CA SER A 186 9.82 -12.00 0.35
C SER A 186 9.75 -10.47 0.38
N LEU A 187 10.09 -9.85 1.52
CA LEU A 187 10.17 -8.39 1.64
C LEU A 187 11.62 -7.88 1.70
N THR A 188 12.53 -8.55 1.00
CA THR A 188 13.92 -8.09 0.90
C THR A 188 14.00 -6.77 0.13
N VAL A 189 15.04 -5.98 0.40
CA VAL A 189 15.29 -4.71 -0.29
C VAL A 189 15.33 -4.91 -1.81
N LYS A 190 16.07 -5.93 -2.27
CA LYS A 190 16.17 -6.29 -3.68
C LYS A 190 14.79 -6.57 -4.30
N ASN A 191 13.95 -7.35 -3.62
CA ASN A 191 12.63 -7.69 -4.14
C ASN A 191 11.70 -6.47 -4.21
N LYS A 192 11.73 -5.60 -3.20
CA LYS A 192 11.01 -4.32 -3.21
C LYS A 192 11.46 -3.41 -4.35
N ASP A 193 12.75 -3.39 -4.67
CA ASP A 193 13.29 -2.56 -5.75
C ASP A 193 12.87 -3.10 -7.14
N ILE A 194 12.78 -4.43 -7.30
CA ILE A 194 12.19 -5.06 -8.50
C ILE A 194 10.73 -4.63 -8.64
N PHE A 195 9.91 -4.82 -7.60
CA PHE A 195 8.51 -4.43 -7.62
C PHE A 195 8.32 -2.94 -7.92
N THR A 196 9.18 -2.07 -7.38
CA THR A 196 9.12 -0.63 -7.63
C THR A 196 9.34 -0.28 -9.10
N GLN A 197 10.29 -0.95 -9.77
CA GLN A 197 10.52 -0.78 -11.21
C GLN A 197 9.32 -1.26 -12.03
N ASN A 198 8.79 -2.43 -11.68
CA ASN A 198 7.61 -2.99 -12.34
C ASN A 198 6.39 -2.09 -12.19
N LEU A 199 6.17 -1.52 -11.00
CA LEU A 199 5.05 -0.62 -10.74
C LEU A 199 5.10 0.65 -11.60
N ALA A 200 6.31 1.18 -11.86
CA ALA A 200 6.47 2.31 -12.77
C ALA A 200 6.08 1.97 -14.20
N LYS A 201 6.36 0.75 -14.66
CA LYS A 201 5.91 0.24 -15.97
C LYS A 201 4.41 0.00 -15.98
N PHE A 202 3.89 -0.73 -14.99
CA PHE A 202 2.46 -1.01 -14.80
C PHE A 202 1.61 0.25 -14.94
N ARG A 203 1.98 1.34 -14.26
CA ARG A 203 1.21 2.58 -14.32
C ARG A 203 1.16 3.17 -15.73
N ARG A 204 2.26 3.12 -16.49
CA ARG A 204 2.26 3.57 -17.89
C ARG A 204 1.36 2.70 -18.76
N ASP A 205 1.49 1.38 -18.62
CA ASP A 205 0.71 0.40 -19.38
C ASP A 205 -0.80 0.56 -19.12
N ILE A 206 -1.21 0.79 -17.86
CA ILE A 206 -2.61 1.05 -17.50
C ILE A 206 -3.11 2.37 -18.12
N VAL A 207 -2.33 3.45 -18.05
CA VAL A 207 -2.70 4.74 -18.66
C VAL A 207 -2.87 4.61 -20.18
N GLU A 208 -1.97 3.87 -20.84
CA GLU A 208 -2.04 3.60 -22.28
C GLU A 208 -3.27 2.74 -22.64
N ALA A 209 -3.54 1.68 -21.87
CA ALA A 209 -4.69 0.81 -22.06
C ALA A 209 -6.03 1.57 -21.89
N VAL A 210 -6.11 2.50 -20.94
CA VAL A 210 -7.30 3.34 -20.71
C VAL A 210 -7.52 4.34 -21.84
N LYS A 211 -6.45 4.97 -22.36
CA LYS A 211 -6.53 5.91 -23.50
C LYS A 211 -6.91 5.20 -24.81
N GLY A 212 -6.62 3.91 -24.92
CA GLY A 212 -6.86 3.11 -26.12
C GLY A 212 -5.87 3.44 -27.24
N LYS A 213 -5.69 2.50 -28.18
CA LYS A 213 -5.12 2.85 -29.49
C LYS A 213 -6.13 3.77 -30.16
N GLU A 214 -5.87 5.06 -30.25
CA GLU A 214 -6.54 5.88 -31.26
C GLU A 214 -6.32 5.17 -32.60
N VAL A 215 -7.41 4.63 -33.15
CA VAL A 215 -7.40 4.11 -34.52
C VAL A 215 -7.01 5.31 -35.37
N SER A 216 -5.76 5.34 -35.84
CA SER A 216 -5.36 6.28 -36.87
C SER A 216 -6.38 6.13 -37.99
N PRO A 217 -7.02 7.22 -38.45
CA PRO A 217 -7.98 7.10 -39.54
C PRO A 217 -7.22 6.48 -40.69
N SER A 218 -7.61 5.26 -41.06
CA SER A 218 -7.20 4.64 -42.31
C SER A 218 -7.43 5.71 -43.37
N ALA A 219 -6.35 6.16 -44.01
CA ALA A 219 -6.43 6.95 -45.22
C ALA A 219 -7.19 6.10 -46.22
N SER A 220 -8.50 6.33 -46.30
CA SER A 220 -9.34 5.85 -47.38
C SER A 220 -8.77 6.50 -48.63
N ASN A 221 -7.99 5.73 -49.40
CA ASN A 221 -7.65 6.07 -50.78
C ASN A 221 -8.96 6.16 -51.56
N ASN A 222 -9.56 7.35 -51.57
CA ASN A 222 -10.47 7.77 -52.62
C ASN A 222 -9.63 8.52 -53.66
N ASP A 223 -8.93 7.75 -54.50
CA ASP A 223 -8.60 8.22 -55.83
C ASP A 223 -9.73 7.75 -56.77
N MET A 224 -10.65 8.68 -57.05
CA MET A 224 -11.48 8.65 -58.25
C MET A 224 -10.69 9.36 -59.36
N CYS A 225 -10.31 8.60 -60.39
CA CYS A 225 -10.32 8.98 -61.81
C CYS A 225 -10.05 7.72 -62.65
#